data_AF-A0A963WQ71-F1
#
_entry.id   AF-A0A963WQ71-F1
#
_cell.length_a   1.000
_cell.length_b   1.000
_cell.length_c   1.000
_cell.angle_alpha   90.00
_cell.angle_beta   90.00
_cell.angle_gamma   90.00
#
_symmetry.space_group_name_H-M   'P 1'
#
loop_
_entity.id
_entity.type
_entity.pdbx_description
1 polymer ?
#
loop_
_entity_poly.entity_id
_entity_poly.type
_entity_poly.pdbx_seq_one_letter_code
_entity_poly.pdbx_strand_id
1 'polypeptide(L)'
;MDASFVALETPNSPMHIGSILIYDPATAPGGFVRFKDILNFFDSRKQLSRTIRQRLVRVPFDLDYPYWIEDPNFDLEYHVRHVALPKPGDWRQL
;
A
#
# COMPACT_ATOMS: atom_id res chain seq x y z
N MET A 1 -14.13 5.70 16.58
CA MET A 1 -13.57 6.82 15.77
C MET A 1 -13.18 6.31 14.40
N ASP A 2 -12.49 5.18 14.26
CA ASP A 2 -11.96 4.73 12.96
C ASP A 2 -13.00 4.54 11.83
N ALA A 3 -14.23 4.10 12.13
CA ALA A 3 -15.29 3.96 11.13
C ALA A 3 -15.72 5.28 10.48
N SER A 4 -15.46 6.44 11.11
CA SER A 4 -15.81 7.74 10.52
C SER A 4 -14.96 8.05 9.29
N PHE A 5 -13.73 7.54 9.19
CA PHE A 5 -12.89 7.74 8.01
C PHE A 5 -13.52 7.13 6.77
N VAL A 6 -14.09 5.93 6.91
CA VAL A 6 -14.80 5.23 5.84
C VAL A 6 -16.13 5.91 5.51
N ALA A 7 -16.82 6.44 6.52
CA ALA A 7 -18.11 7.10 6.32
C ALA A 7 -18.01 8.49 5.66
N LEU A 8 -16.89 9.20 5.89
CA LEU A 8 -16.68 10.57 5.39
C LEU A 8 -15.87 10.62 4.08
N GLU A 9 -15.27 9.50 3.65
CA GLU A 9 -14.51 9.44 2.41
C GLU A 9 -15.42 9.72 1.20
N THR A 10 -14.93 10.55 0.28
CA THR A 10 -15.58 10.83 -1.01
C THR A 10 -14.55 10.78 -2.14
N PRO A 11 -14.96 10.66 -3.41
CA PRO A 11 -14.02 10.69 -4.53
C PRO A 11 -13.12 11.93 -4.59
N ASN A 12 -13.58 13.05 -4.02
CA ASN A 12 -12.87 14.33 -3.99
C ASN A 12 -12.16 14.62 -2.65
N SER A 13 -12.36 13.77 -1.65
CA SER A 13 -11.74 13.88 -0.32
C SER A 13 -11.40 12.47 0.18
N PRO A 14 -10.35 11.86 -0.40
CA PRO A 14 -9.89 10.56 0.06
C PRO A 14 -9.32 10.65 1.47
N MET A 15 -9.53 9.60 2.27
CA MET A 15 -9.18 9.60 3.70
C MET A 15 -7.92 8.76 4.00
N HIS A 16 -7.16 8.38 2.97
CA HIS A 16 -5.88 7.67 3.13
C HIS A 16 -4.72 8.63 3.44
N ILE A 17 -3.74 8.12 4.17
CA ILE A 17 -2.48 8.82 4.44
C ILE A 17 -1.43 8.26 3.48
N GLY A 18 -0.59 9.14 2.95
CA GLY A 18 0.56 8.79 2.12
C GLY A 18 1.86 9.30 2.71
N SER A 19 2.95 8.59 2.41
CA SER A 19 4.31 9.01 2.74
C SER A 19 5.19 8.86 1.52
N ILE A 20 6.12 9.80 1.33
CA ILE A 20 7.16 9.71 0.31
C ILE A 20 8.48 9.43 1.03
N LEU A 21 9.13 8.34 0.62
CA LEU A 21 10.41 7.93 1.17
C LEU A 21 11.44 7.89 0.05
N ILE A 22 12.53 8.63 0.21
CA ILE A 22 13.62 8.72 -0.76
C ILE A 22 14.79 7.89 -0.23
N TYR A 23 15.29 6.98 -1.06
CA TYR A 23 16.38 6.07 -0.73
C TYR A 23 17.52 6.21 -1.74
N ASP A 24 18.75 6.04 -1.27
CA ASP A 24 19.93 5.93 -2.13
C ASP A 24 20.28 4.44 -2.36
N PRO A 25 20.05 3.88 -3.57
CA PRO A 25 20.33 2.48 -3.86
C PRO A 25 21.81 2.13 -3.81
N ALA A 26 22.73 3.11 -3.89
CA ALA A 26 24.17 2.85 -3.79
C ALA A 26 24.57 2.30 -2.41
N THR A 27 23.73 2.53 -1.38
CA THR A 27 23.96 2.03 -0.02
C THR A 27 23.49 0.59 0.20
N ALA A 28 22.75 0.00 -0.76
CA ALA A 28 22.30 -1.38 -0.67
C ALA A 28 23.45 -2.38 -0.92
N PRO A 29 23.38 -3.62 -0.39
CA PRO A 29 24.32 -4.67 -0.76
C PRO A 29 24.38 -4.87 -2.28
N GLY A 30 25.56 -4.68 -2.87
CA GLY A 30 25.76 -4.73 -4.32
C GLY A 30 25.45 -3.42 -5.06
N GLY A 31 25.12 -2.33 -4.37
CA GLY A 31 24.94 -0.99 -4.93
C GLY A 31 23.71 -0.83 -5.83
N PHE A 32 22.77 -1.78 -5.77
CA PHE A 32 21.57 -1.78 -6.60
C PHE A 32 20.42 -2.52 -5.89
N VAL A 33 19.18 -2.12 -6.19
CA VAL A 33 17.96 -2.75 -5.67
C VAL A 33 17.06 -3.12 -6.84
N ARG A 34 16.75 -4.41 -7.02
CA ARG A 34 15.75 -4.85 -8.00
C ARG A 34 14.37 -4.78 -7.39
N PHE A 35 13.35 -4.66 -8.24
CA PHE A 35 11.96 -4.71 -7.79
C PHE A 35 11.62 -5.99 -7.00
N LYS A 36 12.20 -7.14 -7.40
CA LYS A 36 12.03 -8.42 -6.66
C LYS A 36 12.58 -8.35 -5.24
N ASP A 37 13.64 -7.58 -5.00
CA ASP A 37 14.21 -7.41 -3.66
C ASP A 37 13.23 -6.65 -2.75
N ILE A 38 12.47 -5.69 -3.31
CA ILE A 38 11.39 -4.96 -2.62
C ILE A 38 10.21 -5.91 -2.32
N LEU A 39 9.76 -6.72 -3.28
CA LEU A 39 8.68 -7.68 -3.06
C LEU A 39 9.03 -8.67 -1.94
N ASN A 40 10.24 -9.23 -1.96
CA ASN A 40 10.72 -10.13 -0.91
C ASN A 40 10.75 -9.46 0.47
N PHE A 41 11.13 -8.17 0.53
CA PHE A 41 11.16 -7.41 1.77
C PHE A 41 9.77 -7.30 2.41
N PHE A 42 8.73 -7.02 1.62
CA PHE A 42 7.35 -6.97 2.10
C PHE A 42 6.79 -8.36 2.41
N ASP A 43 7.04 -9.35 1.56
CA ASP A 43 6.52 -10.71 1.74
C ASP A 43 7.02 -11.35 3.05
N SER A 44 8.31 -11.20 3.35
CA SER A 44 8.91 -11.67 4.62
C SER A 44 8.35 -10.99 5.87
N ARG A 45 7.71 -9.82 5.71
CA ARG A 45 7.14 -9.01 6.81
C ARG A 45 5.62 -9.03 6.83
N LYS A 46 4.97 -9.76 5.91
CA LYS A 46 3.51 -9.73 5.79
C LYS A 46 2.75 -10.25 7.01
N GLN A 47 3.47 -10.91 7.93
CA GLN A 47 2.92 -11.42 9.20
C GLN A 47 3.05 -10.43 10.35
N LEU A 48 3.80 -9.34 10.19
CA LEU A 48 4.02 -8.34 11.25
C LEU A 48 2.79 -7.48 11.52
N SER A 49 1.87 -7.39 10.57
CA SER A 49 0.59 -6.71 10.73
C SER A 49 -0.49 -7.53 10.04
N ARG A 50 -1.63 -7.71 10.70
CA ARG A 50 -2.80 -8.34 10.07
C ARG A 50 -3.48 -7.38 9.10
N THR A 51 -3.44 -6.09 9.40
CA THR A 51 -4.15 -5.03 8.65
C THR A 51 -3.74 -4.98 7.18
N ILE A 52 -2.49 -5.30 6.85
CA ILE A 52 -2.02 -5.32 5.46
C ILE A 52 -2.64 -6.44 4.61
N ARG A 53 -3.21 -7.48 5.23
CA ARG A 53 -3.86 -8.61 4.57
C ARG A 53 -5.36 -8.64 4.86
N GLN A 54 -5.91 -7.52 5.37
CA GLN A 54 -7.33 -7.40 5.65
C GLN A 54 -8.01 -6.50 4.63
N ARG A 55 -9.26 -6.81 4.35
CA ARG A 55 -10.15 -5.95 3.59
C ARG A 55 -11.37 -5.58 4.41
N LEU A 56 -11.90 -4.40 4.15
CA LEU A 56 -13.11 -3.93 4.80
C LEU A 56 -14.34 -4.49 4.08
N VAL A 57 -15.32 -4.98 4.84
CA VAL A 57 -16.58 -5.51 4.31
C VAL A 57 -17.75 -4.85 5.01
N ARG A 58 -18.70 -4.36 4.20
CA ARG A 58 -19.95 -3.80 4.70
C ARG A 58 -20.98 -4.89 4.97
N VAL A 59 -21.73 -4.71 6.03
CA VAL A 59 -22.91 -5.53 6.32
C VAL A 59 -24.02 -5.16 5.31
N PRO A 60 -24.75 -6.14 4.75
CA PRO A 60 -25.86 -5.85 3.83
C PRO A 60 -26.84 -4.82 4.39
N PHE A 61 -27.26 -3.89 3.54
CA PHE A 61 -28.14 -2.76 3.88
C PHE A 61 -27.58 -1.81 4.95
N ASP A 62 -26.27 -1.83 5.21
CA ASP A 62 -25.59 -1.02 6.23
C ASP A 62 -26.24 -1.15 7.63
N LEU A 63 -26.72 -2.36 7.96
CA LEU A 63 -27.38 -2.67 9.25
C LEU A 63 -26.44 -2.62 10.47
N ASP A 64 -25.13 -2.64 10.23
CA ASP A 64 -24.09 -2.51 11.25
C ASP A 64 -22.84 -1.87 10.63
N TYR A 65 -21.83 -1.59 11.45
CA TYR A 65 -20.54 -1.08 11.03
C TYR A 65 -19.82 -2.06 10.08
N PRO A 66 -18.92 -1.54 9.23
CA PRO A 66 -18.07 -2.40 8.43
C PRO A 66 -17.02 -3.11 9.29
N TYR A 67 -16.65 -4.31 8.88
CA TYR A 67 -15.69 -5.17 9.59
C TYR A 67 -14.46 -5.46 8.75
N TRP A 68 -13.31 -5.59 9.42
CA TRP A 68 -12.10 -6.14 8.83
C TRP A 68 -12.17 -7.65 8.79
N ILE A 69 -11.95 -8.23 7.61
CA ILE A 69 -11.78 -9.67 7.44
C ILE A 69 -10.43 -9.94 6.77
N GLU A 70 -9.85 -11.12 7.04
CA GLU A 70 -8.70 -11.58 6.26
C GLU A 70 -9.11 -11.71 4.79
N ASP A 71 -8.28 -11.21 3.89
CA ASP A 71 -8.49 -11.35 2.45
C ASP A 71 -7.96 -12.71 1.98
N PRO A 72 -8.83 -13.66 1.58
CA PRO A 72 -8.39 -14.96 1.09
C PRO A 72 -7.63 -14.87 -0.24
N ASN A 73 -7.76 -13.75 -0.95
CA ASN A 73 -7.16 -13.53 -2.27
C ASN A 73 -6.08 -12.44 -2.23
N PHE A 74 -5.44 -12.21 -1.07
CA PHE A 74 -4.42 -11.18 -0.94
C PHE A 74 -3.28 -11.38 -1.96
N ASP A 75 -3.06 -10.36 -2.78
CA ASP A 75 -2.03 -10.33 -3.83
C ASP A 75 -1.05 -9.17 -3.58
N LEU A 76 0.19 -9.51 -3.19
CA LEU A 76 1.21 -8.51 -2.91
C LEU A 76 1.57 -7.66 -4.15
N GLU A 77 1.56 -8.24 -5.35
CA GLU A 77 1.92 -7.53 -6.58
C GLU A 77 0.80 -6.58 -7.04
N TYR A 78 -0.43 -6.80 -6.59
CA TYR A 78 -1.50 -5.83 -6.74
C TYR A 78 -1.24 -4.56 -5.91
N HIS A 79 -0.73 -4.73 -4.69
CA HIS A 79 -0.49 -3.64 -3.74
C HIS A 79 0.86 -2.92 -3.93
N VAL A 80 1.87 -3.59 -4.47
CA VAL A 80 3.19 -3.00 -4.73
C VAL A 80 3.36 -2.76 -6.23
N ARG A 81 3.43 -1.49 -6.63
CA ARG A 81 3.58 -1.11 -8.04
C ARG A 81 4.98 -0.57 -8.34
N HIS A 82 5.53 -0.99 -9.47
CA HIS A 82 6.78 -0.46 -10.00
C HIS A 82 6.47 0.54 -11.11
N VAL A 83 6.82 1.80 -10.88
CA VAL A 83 6.64 2.88 -11.86
C VAL A 83 7.94 3.65 -11.98
N ALA A 84 8.20 4.19 -13.18
CA ALA A 84 9.37 5.00 -13.47
C ALA A 84 8.94 6.24 -14.26
N LEU A 85 9.65 7.35 -14.07
CA LEU A 85 9.47 8.52 -14.91
C LEU A 85 9.83 8.20 -16.37
N PRO A 86 9.10 8.77 -17.36
CA PRO A 86 9.51 8.69 -18.76
C PRO A 86 10.93 9.21 -18.94
N LYS A 87 11.73 8.55 -19.78
CA LYS A 87 13.06 9.05 -20.12
C LYS A 87 12.95 10.26 -21.06
N PRO A 88 13.81 11.29 -20.92
CA PRO A 88 14.76 11.52 -19.83
C PRO A 88 14.04 12.09 -18.59
N GLY A 89 14.11 11.37 -17.46
CA GLY A 89 13.51 11.78 -16.19
C GLY A 89 14.53 12.48 -15.30
N ASP A 90 14.18 13.60 -14.66
CA ASP A 90 15.03 14.30 -13.70
C ASP A 90 14.32 14.56 -12.35
N TRP A 91 15.08 15.08 -11.37
CA TRP A 91 14.55 15.40 -10.03
C TRP A 91 13.45 16.46 -10.02
N ARG A 92 13.29 17.28 -11.08
CA ARG A 92 12.22 18.29 -11.13
C ARG A 92 10.86 17.66 -11.46
N GLN A 93 10.86 16.40 -11.89
CA GLN A 93 9.67 15.65 -12.28
C GLN A 93 9.21 14.65 -11.21
N LEU A 94 9.93 14.55 -10.08
CA LEU A 94 9.51 13.86 -8.86
C LEU A 94 8.74 14.81 -7.94
#